data_AF-A0AAE7M4J6-F1
#
_entry.id   AF-A0AAE7M4J6-F1
#
_cell.length_a   1.000
_cell.length_b   1.000
_cell.length_c   1.000
_cell.angle_alpha   90.00
_cell.angle_beta   90.00
_cell.angle_gamma   90.00
#
_symmetry.space_group_name_H-M   'P 1'
#
loop_
_entity.id
_entity.type
_entity.pdbx_description
1 polymer ?
#
loop_
_entity_poly.entity_id
_entity_poly.type
_entity_poly.pdbx_seq_one_letter_code
_entity_poly.pdbx_strand_id
1 'polypeptide(L)'
;MQPSAQAAAVPFPSVESSARSLSVTLPEEPKASALPYIITPERRALLNTIRFAEGTWKGGRDLGYRVMFGGGLMASLDRHPNRVIRSSRYASAAAGAYQFMPFTWDLVKRSIGVQGFGPEAQDQGALFLVQRRKAMGLTDTGVMSPKLAALLAPEWASFPTLRGVSFYGQPVKRFTQLRGFYNVSLAQLRQIRDRRRELLSRREPAEQQQGVGVRRPVCTGPTVLCGL
;
A
#
# COMPACT_ATOMS: atom_id res chain seq x y z
N MET A 1 41.56 -26.59 13.47
CA MET A 1 40.55 -25.67 14.04
C MET A 1 40.22 -24.62 12.97
N GLN A 2 39.04 -24.71 12.36
CA GLN A 2 38.53 -23.68 11.44
C GLN A 2 37.67 -22.69 12.24
N PRO A 3 37.78 -21.37 12.02
CA PRO A 3 36.83 -20.43 12.60
C PRO A 3 35.55 -20.38 11.75
N SER A 4 34.42 -20.74 12.37
CA SER A 4 33.08 -20.56 11.80
C SER A 4 32.76 -19.07 11.69
N ALA A 5 32.58 -18.57 10.47
CA ALA A 5 32.08 -17.23 10.22
C ALA A 5 30.57 -17.18 10.51
N GLN A 6 30.19 -16.51 11.59
CA GLN A 6 28.79 -16.19 11.88
C GLN A 6 28.31 -15.13 10.87
N ALA A 7 27.26 -15.46 10.12
CA ALA A 7 26.57 -14.51 9.26
C ALA A 7 25.89 -13.45 10.13
N ALA A 8 26.38 -12.21 10.09
CA ALA A 8 25.75 -11.08 10.74
C ALA A 8 24.36 -10.83 10.13
N ALA A 9 23.31 -11.08 10.91
CA ALA A 9 21.96 -10.65 10.57
C ALA A 9 21.91 -9.12 10.61
N VAL A 10 21.61 -8.49 9.48
CA VAL A 10 21.41 -7.05 9.38
C VAL A 10 20.20 -6.68 10.26
N PRO A 11 20.35 -5.81 11.28
CA PRO A 11 19.21 -5.42 12.10
C PRO A 11 18.27 -4.55 11.27
N PHE A 12 17.04 -5.03 11.07
CA PHE A 12 15.97 -4.24 10.46
C PHE A 12 15.44 -3.23 11.49
N PRO A 13 15.35 -1.93 11.16
CA PRO A 13 14.88 -0.92 12.09
C PRO A 13 13.38 -1.13 12.40
N SER A 14 13.06 -1.07 13.69
CA SER A 14 11.69 -1.11 14.23
C SER A 14 10.84 -0.02 13.57
N VAL A 15 9.79 -0.43 12.85
CA VAL A 15 8.87 0.47 12.14
C VAL A 15 7.84 0.99 13.15
N GLU A 16 7.72 2.31 13.29
CA GLU A 16 6.71 2.95 14.14
C GLU A 16 5.28 2.49 13.76
N SER A 17 4.45 2.21 14.76
CA SER A 17 3.11 1.59 14.64
C SER A 17 2.07 2.43 13.88
N SER A 18 2.39 3.66 13.50
CA SER A 18 1.55 4.57 12.71
C SER A 18 1.97 4.67 11.22
N ALA A 19 3.01 3.93 10.80
CA ALA A 19 3.49 4.03 9.43
C ALA A 19 2.45 3.53 8.43
N ARG A 20 2.12 4.34 7.41
CA ARG A 20 1.18 3.99 6.33
C ARG A 20 1.55 2.69 5.60
N SER A 21 2.83 2.33 5.61
CA SER A 21 3.32 1.03 5.12
C SER A 21 2.74 -0.18 5.86
N LEU A 22 2.19 0.02 7.05
CA LEU A 22 1.54 -0.99 7.89
C LEU A 22 0.01 -0.89 7.85
N SER A 23 -0.55 0.11 7.18
CA SER A 23 -2.00 0.31 7.10
C SER A 23 -2.65 -0.72 6.19
N VAL A 24 -3.63 -1.42 6.74
CA VAL A 24 -4.50 -2.38 6.05
C VAL A 24 -5.95 -2.06 6.37
N THR A 25 -6.84 -2.35 5.43
CA THR A 25 -8.29 -2.24 5.57
C THR A 25 -8.86 -3.62 5.87
N LEU A 26 -9.65 -3.74 6.93
CA LEU A 26 -10.39 -4.97 7.20
C LEU A 26 -11.63 -5.03 6.30
N PRO A 27 -12.04 -6.22 5.80
CA PRO A 27 -13.26 -6.33 4.98
C PRO A 27 -14.53 -5.89 5.69
N GLU A 28 -14.56 -6.02 7.03
CA GLU A 28 -15.68 -5.67 7.91
C GLU A 28 -15.75 -4.17 8.23
N GLU A 29 -14.70 -3.40 7.92
CA GLU A 29 -14.69 -1.96 8.21
C GLU A 29 -15.54 -1.19 7.18
N PRO A 30 -16.38 -0.24 7.62
CA PRO A 30 -17.17 0.57 6.71
C PRO A 30 -16.24 1.32 5.77
N LYS A 31 -16.54 1.31 4.47
CA LYS A 31 -15.81 2.08 3.47
C LYS A 31 -15.98 3.57 3.76
N ALA A 32 -15.03 4.14 4.49
CA ALA A 32 -15.04 5.56 4.85
C ALA A 32 -14.69 6.48 3.67
N SER A 33 -14.04 5.96 2.61
CA SER A 33 -13.65 6.75 1.44
C SER A 33 -14.29 6.24 0.15
N ALA A 34 -14.58 7.17 -0.76
CA ALA A 34 -15.10 6.91 -2.10
C ALA A 34 -14.05 6.27 -3.05
N LEU A 35 -12.91 5.81 -2.51
CA LEU A 35 -11.82 5.26 -3.30
C LEU A 35 -12.06 3.78 -3.62
N PRO A 36 -11.70 3.32 -4.84
CA PRO A 36 -12.18 2.03 -5.35
C PRO A 36 -11.46 0.81 -4.78
N TYR A 37 -10.21 0.91 -4.33
CA TYR A 37 -9.41 -0.25 -3.95
C TYR A 37 -9.27 -0.40 -2.43
N ILE A 38 -9.78 -1.51 -1.91
CA ILE A 38 -9.48 -1.99 -0.56
C ILE A 38 -8.02 -2.41 -0.48
N ILE A 39 -7.31 -1.98 0.57
CA ILE A 39 -5.89 -2.31 0.78
C ILE A 39 -5.78 -3.45 1.78
N THR A 40 -5.75 -4.69 1.27
CA THR A 40 -5.47 -5.91 2.06
C THR A 40 -3.99 -5.99 2.45
N PRO A 41 -3.60 -6.89 3.37
CA PRO A 41 -2.19 -7.19 3.64
C PRO A 41 -1.39 -7.53 2.37
N GLU A 42 -1.98 -8.32 1.47
CA GLU A 42 -1.36 -8.76 0.22
C GLU A 42 -1.09 -7.59 -0.73
N ARG A 43 -2.07 -6.69 -0.86
CA ARG A 43 -1.95 -5.47 -1.67
C ARG A 43 -0.98 -4.48 -1.05
N ARG A 44 -1.02 -4.27 0.26
CA ARG A 44 -0.06 -3.41 0.96
C ARG A 44 1.36 -3.96 0.86
N ALA A 45 1.56 -5.27 0.97
CA ALA A 45 2.85 -5.90 0.78
C ALA A 45 3.38 -5.66 -0.65
N LEU A 46 2.52 -5.79 -1.67
CA LEU A 46 2.92 -5.49 -3.04
C LEU A 46 3.30 -4.02 -3.22
N LEU A 47 2.49 -3.10 -2.70
CA LEU A 47 2.78 -1.66 -2.73
C LEU A 47 4.13 -1.35 -2.06
N ASN A 48 4.40 -1.93 -0.90
CA ASN A 48 5.68 -1.80 -0.21
C ASN A 48 6.84 -2.35 -1.07
N THR A 49 6.64 -3.49 -1.74
CA THR A 49 7.66 -4.06 -2.63
C THR A 49 7.91 -3.20 -3.86
N ILE A 50 6.89 -2.55 -4.42
CA ILE A 50 7.08 -1.59 -5.52
C ILE A 50 7.92 -0.40 -5.04
N ARG A 51 7.60 0.16 -3.87
CA ARG A 51 8.39 1.24 -3.25
C ARG A 51 9.84 0.84 -3.04
N PHE A 52 10.08 -0.39 -2.59
CA PHE A 52 11.42 -0.94 -2.43
C PHE A 52 12.14 -1.07 -3.77
N ALA A 53 11.47 -1.55 -4.80
CA ALA A 53 12.05 -1.74 -6.12
C ALA A 53 12.46 -0.40 -6.76
N GLU A 54 11.59 0.60 -6.66
CA GLU A 54 11.80 1.97 -7.15
C GLU A 54 12.77 2.80 -6.29
N GLY A 55 13.23 2.27 -5.14
CA GLY A 55 14.17 2.97 -4.25
C GLY A 55 13.53 4.08 -3.41
N THR A 56 12.21 4.10 -3.32
CA THR A 56 11.43 5.08 -2.53
C THR A 56 11.04 4.55 -1.14
N TRP A 57 11.38 3.29 -0.82
CA TRP A 57 11.21 2.73 0.51
C TRP A 57 12.14 3.39 1.53
N LYS A 58 11.61 4.32 2.34
CA LYS A 58 12.33 5.03 3.41
C LYS A 58 12.02 4.43 4.78
N GLY A 59 12.13 3.11 4.91
CA GLY A 59 11.79 2.39 6.14
C GLY A 59 10.29 2.48 6.47
N GLY A 60 9.44 2.40 5.45
CA GLY A 60 7.98 2.51 5.58
C GLY A 60 7.43 3.95 5.67
N ARG A 61 8.28 4.93 6.00
CA ARG A 61 7.88 6.34 6.22
C ARG A 61 7.27 7.02 4.99
N ASP A 62 6.44 8.02 5.26
CA ASP A 62 5.71 8.78 4.24
C ASP A 62 6.63 9.64 3.36
N LEU A 63 7.88 9.86 3.78
CA LEU A 63 8.91 10.53 2.98
C LEU A 63 9.06 9.92 1.57
N GLY A 64 8.84 8.61 1.44
CA GLY A 64 8.88 7.92 0.15
C GLY A 64 7.88 8.46 -0.89
N TYR A 65 6.72 8.95 -0.45
CA TYR A 65 5.70 9.53 -1.33
C TYR A 65 6.10 10.89 -1.91
N ARG A 66 7.19 11.49 -1.41
CA ARG A 66 7.72 12.77 -1.89
C ARG A 66 8.90 12.61 -2.84
N VAL A 67 9.41 11.40 -3.05
CA VAL A 67 10.64 11.18 -3.83
C VAL A 67 10.38 11.45 -5.32
N MET A 68 11.22 12.28 -5.94
CA MET A 68 11.31 12.45 -7.39
C MET A 68 12.46 11.62 -7.95
N PHE A 69 12.45 11.42 -9.27
CA PHE A 69 13.58 10.85 -9.99
C PHE A 69 14.90 11.55 -9.61
N GLY A 70 15.96 10.76 -9.39
CA GLY A 70 17.24 11.28 -8.91
C GLY A 70 17.32 11.50 -7.39
N GLY A 71 16.25 11.24 -6.63
CA GLY A 71 16.26 11.18 -5.16
C GLY A 71 15.88 12.47 -4.44
N GLY A 72 15.68 13.57 -5.16
CA GLY A 72 15.17 14.83 -4.59
C GLY A 72 13.74 14.68 -4.05
N LEU A 73 13.30 15.63 -3.22
CA LEU A 73 11.96 15.62 -2.63
C LEU A 73 11.08 16.71 -3.23
N MET A 74 9.82 16.38 -3.47
CA MET A 74 8.79 17.36 -3.84
C MET A 74 8.49 18.28 -2.65
N ALA A 75 8.28 19.56 -2.94
CA ALA A 75 7.92 20.56 -1.93
C ALA A 75 6.51 20.33 -1.35
N SER A 76 5.56 19.87 -2.18
CA SER A 76 4.17 19.59 -1.80
C SER A 76 3.66 18.30 -2.46
N LEU A 77 2.59 17.73 -1.91
CA LEU A 77 1.82 16.59 -2.42
C LEU A 77 0.47 17.00 -3.02
N ASP A 78 0.22 18.29 -3.23
CA ASP A 78 -1.06 18.79 -3.79
C ASP A 78 -1.24 18.39 -5.26
N ARG A 79 -0.15 18.11 -5.99
CA ARG A 79 -0.17 17.65 -7.38
C ARG A 79 1.11 16.93 -7.74
N HIS A 80 1.04 16.13 -8.81
CA HIS A 80 2.23 15.58 -9.45
C HIS A 80 3.11 16.74 -9.94
N PRO A 81 4.45 16.69 -9.76
CA PRO A 81 5.33 17.83 -9.98
C PRO A 81 5.53 18.15 -11.46
N ASN A 82 5.25 17.20 -12.35
CA ASN A 82 5.41 17.31 -13.81
C ASN A 82 6.78 17.88 -14.23
N ARG A 83 7.81 17.56 -13.45
CA ARG A 83 9.16 18.12 -13.61
C ARG A 83 10.12 17.04 -14.11
N VAL A 84 10.67 17.25 -15.30
CA VAL A 84 11.73 16.38 -15.84
C VAL A 84 13.04 16.67 -15.11
N ILE A 85 13.65 15.63 -14.57
CA ILE A 85 14.98 15.65 -13.96
C ILE A 85 15.93 14.86 -14.87
N ARG A 86 17.09 15.45 -15.17
CA ARG A 86 18.12 14.85 -16.00
C ARG A 86 19.27 14.36 -15.13
N SER A 87 19.73 13.15 -15.41
CA SER A 87 20.97 12.56 -14.92
C SER A 87 21.91 12.32 -16.11
N SER A 88 23.14 11.87 -15.85
CA SER A 88 24.13 11.61 -16.91
C SER A 88 23.68 10.59 -17.96
N ARG A 89 22.73 9.69 -17.63
CA ARG A 89 22.26 8.63 -18.54
C ARG A 89 20.77 8.66 -18.86
N TYR A 90 19.96 9.37 -18.07
CA TYR A 90 18.50 9.29 -18.17
C TYR A 90 17.84 10.64 -17.87
N ALA A 91 16.73 10.91 -18.54
CA ALA A 91 15.81 12.00 -18.23
C ALA A 91 14.45 11.41 -17.86
N SER A 92 13.90 11.77 -16.70
CA SER A 92 12.61 11.26 -16.25
C SER A 92 11.87 12.28 -15.41
N ALA A 93 10.54 12.26 -15.50
CA ALA A 93 9.65 13.04 -14.66
C ALA A 93 8.96 12.19 -13.58
N ALA A 94 9.49 11.00 -13.33
CA ALA A 94 8.95 10.07 -12.36
C ALA A 94 8.94 10.68 -10.94
N ALA A 95 7.81 10.55 -10.24
CA ALA A 95 7.66 11.05 -8.88
C ALA A 95 6.74 10.19 -8.01
N GLY A 96 6.87 10.39 -6.70
CA GLY A 96 6.10 9.69 -5.69
C GLY A 96 6.67 8.32 -5.35
N ALA A 97 5.99 7.65 -4.41
CA ALA A 97 6.39 6.35 -3.89
C ALA A 97 6.43 5.27 -4.98
N TYR A 98 5.62 5.44 -6.03
CA TYR A 98 5.50 4.49 -7.13
C TYR A 98 6.06 5.03 -8.45
N GLN A 99 6.82 6.14 -8.40
CA GLN A 99 7.53 6.72 -9.53
C GLN A 99 6.62 6.93 -10.77
N PHE A 100 5.42 7.48 -10.56
CA PHE A 100 4.49 7.77 -11.64
C PHE A 100 5.09 8.77 -12.64
N MET A 101 4.89 8.52 -13.93
CA MET A 101 5.14 9.51 -14.97
C MET A 101 3.92 10.45 -15.10
N PRO A 102 4.09 11.69 -15.60
CA PRO A 102 2.99 12.66 -15.77
C PRO A 102 1.78 12.08 -16.50
N PHE A 103 2.00 11.42 -17.64
CA PHE A 103 0.92 10.83 -18.45
C PHE A 103 0.21 9.69 -17.71
N THR A 104 0.94 8.88 -16.94
CA THR A 104 0.39 7.78 -16.14
C THR A 104 -0.45 8.33 -15.00
N TRP A 105 0.01 9.38 -14.33
CA TRP A 105 -0.74 10.03 -13.26
C TRP A 105 -2.02 10.69 -13.77
N ASP A 106 -1.95 11.34 -14.93
CA ASP A 106 -3.13 11.93 -15.57
C ASP A 106 -4.17 10.86 -15.97
N LEU A 107 -3.73 9.69 -16.43
CA LEU A 107 -4.60 8.54 -16.65
C LEU A 107 -5.28 8.11 -15.33
N VAL A 108 -4.50 7.91 -14.26
CA VAL A 108 -5.02 7.52 -12.94
C VAL A 108 -6.10 8.51 -12.46
N LYS A 109 -5.80 9.81 -12.43
CA LYS A 109 -6.74 10.84 -11.98
C LYS A 109 -8.06 10.78 -12.75
N ARG A 110 -8.01 10.66 -14.09
CA ARG A 110 -9.22 10.58 -14.91
C ARG A 110 -9.99 9.28 -14.72
N SER A 111 -9.29 8.17 -14.49
CA SER A 111 -9.94 6.85 -14.41
C SER A 111 -10.58 6.57 -13.06
N ILE A 112 -9.99 7.05 -11.95
CA ILE A 112 -10.48 6.73 -10.59
C ILE A 112 -10.84 7.97 -9.76
N GLY A 113 -10.81 9.16 -10.37
CA GLY A 113 -11.30 10.40 -9.72
C GLY A 113 -10.48 10.88 -8.52
N VAL A 114 -9.25 10.38 -8.34
CA VAL A 114 -8.40 10.81 -7.22
C VAL A 114 -7.98 12.26 -7.35
N GLN A 115 -8.04 12.99 -6.23
CA GLN A 115 -7.57 14.36 -6.12
C GLN A 115 -6.19 14.41 -5.45
N GLY A 116 -5.45 15.48 -5.73
CA GLY A 116 -4.12 15.68 -5.17
C GLY A 116 -3.05 14.73 -5.73
N PHE A 117 -1.98 14.55 -4.98
CA PHE A 117 -0.95 13.52 -5.19
C PHE A 117 -0.43 12.99 -3.85
N GLY A 118 -1.30 12.99 -2.83
CA GLY A 118 -0.99 12.50 -1.48
C GLY A 118 -0.80 10.98 -1.41
N PRO A 119 -0.37 10.46 -0.25
CA PRO A 119 -0.04 9.04 -0.10
C PRO A 119 -1.19 8.08 -0.45
N GLU A 120 -2.42 8.41 -0.03
CA GLU A 120 -3.59 7.59 -0.32
C GLU A 120 -3.93 7.57 -1.83
N ALA A 121 -3.90 8.74 -2.48
CA ALA A 121 -4.12 8.86 -3.91
C ALA A 121 -3.07 8.07 -4.71
N GLN A 122 -1.81 8.11 -4.29
CA GLN A 122 -0.72 7.34 -4.88
C GLN A 122 -0.92 5.83 -4.70
N ASP A 123 -1.31 5.36 -3.51
CA ASP A 123 -1.60 3.94 -3.25
C ASP A 123 -2.72 3.42 -4.18
N GLN A 124 -3.82 4.19 -4.28
CA GLN A 124 -4.93 3.86 -5.17
C GLN A 124 -4.53 3.88 -6.64
N GLY A 125 -3.72 4.85 -7.05
CA GLY A 125 -3.17 4.91 -8.41
C GLY A 125 -2.30 3.71 -8.75
N ALA A 126 -1.51 3.21 -7.80
CA ALA A 126 -0.66 2.05 -8.03
C ALA A 126 -1.52 0.78 -8.15
N LEU A 127 -2.53 0.61 -7.30
CA LEU A 127 -3.47 -0.51 -7.41
C LEU A 127 -4.30 -0.46 -8.69
N PHE A 128 -4.64 0.72 -9.19
CA PHE A 128 -5.25 0.89 -10.51
C PHE A 128 -4.35 0.34 -11.63
N LEU A 129 -3.06 0.68 -11.62
CA LEU A 129 -2.12 0.16 -12.62
C LEU A 129 -1.92 -1.36 -12.50
N VAL A 130 -1.85 -1.89 -11.27
CA VAL A 130 -1.83 -3.35 -11.02
C VAL A 130 -3.06 -4.03 -11.63
N GLN A 131 -4.26 -3.45 -11.43
CA GLN A 131 -5.50 -3.96 -12.03
C GLN A 131 -5.45 -3.90 -13.56
N ARG A 132 -4.98 -2.79 -14.15
CA ARG A 132 -4.85 -2.61 -15.60
C ARG A 132 -3.90 -3.65 -16.22
N ARG A 133 -2.88 -4.10 -15.48
CA ARG A 133 -1.98 -5.19 -15.86
C ARG A 133 -2.55 -6.60 -15.62
N LYS A 134 -3.81 -6.71 -15.22
CA LYS A 134 -4.48 -7.98 -14.86
C LYS A 134 -3.73 -8.75 -13.77
N ALA A 135 -3.02 -8.03 -12.91
CA ALA A 135 -2.16 -8.60 -11.87
C ALA A 135 -2.84 -8.66 -10.49
N MET A 136 -4.03 -8.09 -10.33
CA MET A 136 -4.74 -8.06 -9.04
C MET A 136 -5.06 -9.45 -8.51
N GLY A 137 -5.57 -10.36 -9.35
CA GLY A 137 -5.87 -11.73 -8.93
C GLY A 137 -4.63 -12.47 -8.42
N LEU A 138 -3.48 -12.30 -9.07
CA LEU A 138 -2.20 -12.87 -8.58
C LEU A 138 -1.71 -12.18 -7.31
N THR A 139 -1.91 -10.88 -7.18
CA THR A 139 -1.57 -10.10 -5.99
C THR A 139 -2.31 -10.66 -4.78
N ASP A 140 -3.61 -10.89 -4.92
CA ASP A 140 -4.49 -11.34 -3.85
C ASP A 140 -4.22 -12.80 -3.40
N THR A 141 -3.44 -13.58 -4.16
CA THR A 141 -2.95 -14.90 -3.71
C THR A 141 -1.93 -14.82 -2.58
N GLY A 142 -1.31 -13.66 -2.36
CA GLY A 142 -0.28 -13.49 -1.34
C GLY A 142 1.08 -14.13 -1.70
N VAL A 143 1.35 -14.36 -2.98
CA VAL A 143 2.61 -14.96 -3.45
C VAL A 143 3.28 -14.04 -4.49
N MET A 144 4.48 -13.57 -4.17
CA MET A 144 5.33 -12.88 -5.14
C MET A 144 5.96 -13.88 -6.11
N SER A 145 5.30 -14.11 -7.25
CA SER A 145 5.73 -15.03 -8.31
C SER A 145 6.47 -14.30 -9.45
N PRO A 146 7.31 -15.01 -10.23
CA PRO A 146 7.95 -14.41 -11.41
C PRO A 146 6.94 -13.87 -12.42
N LYS A 147 5.78 -14.55 -12.55
CA LYS A 147 4.68 -14.10 -13.41
C LYS A 147 4.08 -12.77 -12.93
N LEU A 148 3.84 -12.64 -11.62
CA LEU A 148 3.39 -11.37 -11.04
C LEU A 148 4.41 -10.26 -11.31
N ALA A 149 5.69 -10.49 -11.01
CA ALA A 149 6.73 -9.50 -11.25
C ALA A 149 6.81 -9.08 -12.74
N ALA A 150 6.74 -10.04 -13.65
CA ALA A 150 6.79 -9.79 -15.09
C ALA A 150 5.59 -9.01 -15.63
N LEU A 151 4.38 -9.20 -15.06
CA LEU A 151 3.21 -8.40 -15.44
C LEU A 151 3.33 -6.93 -15.03
N LEU A 152 4.11 -6.65 -13.99
CA LEU A 152 4.35 -5.31 -13.45
C LEU A 152 5.54 -4.60 -14.11
N ALA A 153 6.46 -5.34 -14.73
CA ALA A 153 7.65 -4.80 -15.40
C ALA A 153 7.40 -3.68 -16.42
N PRO A 154 6.29 -3.67 -17.19
CA PRO A 154 6.00 -2.57 -18.11
C PRO A 154 5.35 -1.34 -17.45
N GLU A 155 5.10 -1.35 -16.13
CA GLU A 155 4.71 -0.14 -15.36
C GLU A 155 5.88 0.38 -14.53
N TRP A 156 6.68 -0.52 -13.96
CA TRP A 156 7.80 -0.20 -13.07
C TRP A 156 9.10 -0.75 -13.64
N ALA A 157 9.97 0.14 -14.09
CA ALA A 157 11.21 -0.23 -14.78
C ALA A 157 12.18 -1.05 -13.90
N SER A 158 12.02 -0.98 -12.58
CA SER A 158 12.80 -1.75 -11.61
C SER A 158 12.40 -3.22 -11.51
N PHE A 159 11.25 -3.63 -12.09
CA PHE A 159 10.78 -5.01 -12.08
C PHE A 159 11.36 -5.83 -13.23
N PRO A 160 11.76 -7.09 -12.98
CA PRO A 160 12.25 -7.98 -14.02
C PRO A 160 11.12 -8.59 -14.84
N THR A 161 11.34 -8.77 -16.14
CA THR A 161 10.55 -9.66 -17.01
C THR A 161 10.78 -11.13 -16.62
N LEU A 162 10.06 -12.07 -17.27
CA LEU A 162 10.29 -13.52 -17.08
C LEU A 162 11.73 -13.95 -17.36
N ARG A 163 12.45 -13.20 -18.22
CA ARG A 163 13.86 -13.43 -18.55
C ARG A 163 14.83 -12.85 -17.51
N GLY A 164 14.32 -12.21 -16.44
CA GLY A 164 15.15 -11.56 -15.43
C GLY A 164 15.73 -10.21 -15.86
N VAL A 165 15.34 -9.67 -17.02
CA VAL A 165 15.87 -8.42 -17.59
C VAL A 165 14.81 -7.31 -17.56
N SER A 166 15.25 -6.06 -17.75
CA SER A 166 14.38 -4.89 -17.82
C SER A 166 13.50 -4.87 -19.06
N PHE A 167 12.32 -4.29 -18.90
CA PHE A 167 11.48 -3.91 -20.04
C PHE A 167 12.05 -2.70 -20.79
N TYR A 168 12.77 -1.80 -20.11
CA TYR A 168 13.24 -0.51 -20.66
C TYR A 168 14.76 -0.40 -20.82
N GLY A 169 15.49 -1.51 -20.67
CA GLY A 169 16.96 -1.50 -20.68
C GLY A 169 17.61 -0.80 -19.47
N GLN A 170 16.84 -0.53 -18.42
CA GLN A 170 17.33 0.06 -17.16
C GLN A 170 17.71 -1.03 -16.14
N PRO A 171 18.50 -0.74 -15.10
CA PRO A 171 18.77 -1.72 -14.05
C PRO A 171 17.49 -2.21 -13.35
N VAL A 172 17.36 -3.52 -13.16
CA VAL A 172 16.25 -4.16 -12.42
C VAL A 172 16.71 -4.70 -11.08
N LYS A 173 15.76 -4.88 -10.15
CA LYS A 173 15.99 -5.68 -8.95
C LYS A 173 15.98 -7.16 -9.28
N ARG A 174 16.82 -7.94 -8.59
CA ARG A 174 16.75 -9.40 -8.68
C ARG A 174 15.42 -9.87 -8.11
N PHE A 175 14.77 -10.81 -8.80
CA PHE A 175 13.49 -11.36 -8.36
C PHE A 175 13.54 -11.91 -6.93
N THR A 176 14.65 -12.55 -6.55
CA THR A 176 14.85 -13.08 -5.19
C THR A 176 14.80 -11.99 -4.11
N GLN A 177 15.31 -10.78 -4.39
CA GLN A 177 15.25 -9.65 -3.47
C GLN A 177 13.82 -9.13 -3.34
N LEU A 178 13.09 -9.02 -4.46
CA LEU A 178 11.69 -8.60 -4.47
C LEU A 178 10.82 -9.57 -3.66
N ARG A 179 10.99 -10.88 -3.88
CA ARG A 179 10.27 -11.93 -3.16
C ARG A 179 10.61 -11.93 -1.67
N GLY A 180 11.89 -11.82 -1.31
CA GLY A 180 12.31 -11.76 0.09
C GLY A 180 11.69 -10.58 0.84
N PHE A 181 11.75 -9.38 0.24
CA PHE A 181 11.14 -8.19 0.81
C PHE A 181 9.62 -8.32 0.94
N TYR A 182 8.94 -8.82 -0.10
CA TYR A 182 7.50 -9.05 -0.10
C TYR A 182 7.08 -9.99 1.04
N ASN A 183 7.77 -11.11 1.21
CA ASN A 183 7.42 -12.11 2.22
C ASN A 183 7.53 -11.54 3.65
N VAL A 184 8.59 -10.78 3.94
CA VAL A 184 8.76 -10.12 5.24
C VAL A 184 7.64 -9.10 5.47
N SER A 185 7.38 -8.24 4.47
CA SER A 185 6.30 -7.25 4.58
C SER A 185 4.94 -7.91 4.78
N LEU A 186 4.62 -8.97 4.04
CA LEU A 186 3.34 -9.65 4.12
C LEU A 186 3.13 -10.33 5.49
N ALA A 187 4.17 -11.00 6.00
CA ALA A 187 4.11 -11.63 7.32
C ALA A 187 3.78 -10.60 8.41
N GLN A 188 4.46 -9.46 8.40
CA GLN A 188 4.21 -8.36 9.34
C GLN A 188 2.78 -7.81 9.21
N LEU A 189 2.30 -7.60 7.98
CA LEU A 189 0.97 -7.04 7.73
C LEU A 189 -0.16 -8.00 8.14
N ARG A 190 0.03 -9.31 7.96
CA ARG A 190 -0.93 -10.33 8.43
C ARG A 190 -0.99 -10.36 9.96
N GLN A 191 0.16 -10.30 10.64
CA GLN A 191 0.19 -10.21 12.11
C GLN A 191 -0.56 -8.97 12.62
N ILE A 192 -0.40 -7.82 11.98
CA ILE A 192 -1.11 -6.59 12.34
C ILE A 192 -2.62 -6.73 12.12
N ARG A 193 -3.02 -7.26 10.96
CA ARG A 193 -4.44 -7.55 10.66
C ARG A 193 -5.05 -8.46 11.74
N ASP A 194 -4.38 -9.55 12.07
CA ASP A 194 -4.90 -10.58 12.98
C ASP A 194 -5.01 -10.02 14.41
N ARG A 195 -4.01 -9.27 14.88
CA ARG A 195 -4.08 -8.55 16.15
C ARG A 195 -5.22 -7.54 16.18
N ARG A 196 -5.44 -6.79 15.09
CA ARG A 196 -6.54 -5.80 15.02
C ARG A 196 -7.90 -6.49 15.10
N ARG A 197 -8.08 -7.62 14.42
CA ARG A 197 -9.30 -8.43 14.50
C ARG A 197 -9.56 -8.95 15.91
N GLU A 198 -8.55 -9.48 16.57
CA GLU A 198 -8.66 -9.95 17.96
C GLU A 198 -9.05 -8.82 18.92
N LEU A 199 -8.49 -7.62 18.75
CA LEU A 199 -8.85 -6.46 19.55
C LEU A 199 -10.29 -5.99 19.32
N LEU A 200 -10.78 -6.04 18.09
CA LEU A 200 -12.17 -5.71 17.76
C LEU A 200 -13.15 -6.73 18.34
N SER A 201 -12.87 -8.04 18.18
CA SER A 201 -13.73 -9.09 18.73
C SER A 201 -13.78 -9.10 20.26
N ARG A 202 -12.79 -8.53 20.94
CA ARG A 202 -12.79 -8.33 22.40
C ARG A 202 -13.60 -7.12 22.86
N ARG A 203 -13.86 -6.13 22.00
CA ARG A 203 -14.65 -4.93 22.34
C ARG A 203 -16.15 -5.14 22.21
N GLU A 204 -16.58 -5.93 21.23
CA GLU A 204 -18.01 -6.23 21.00
C GLU A 204 -18.74 -6.85 22.21
N PRO A 205 -18.15 -7.77 23.01
CA PRO A 205 -18.79 -8.28 24.23
C PRO A 205 -18.97 -7.23 25.32
N ALA A 206 -18.11 -6.21 25.38
CA ALA A 206 -18.11 -5.19 26.43
C ALA A 206 -19.17 -4.10 26.19
N GLU A 207 -19.40 -3.71 24.93
CA GLU A 207 -20.46 -2.76 24.56
C GLU A 207 -21.86 -3.39 24.66
N GLN A 208 -22.00 -4.69 24.36
CA GLN A 208 -23.27 -5.41 24.54
C GLN A 208 -23.67 -5.60 26.02
N GLN A 209 -22.71 -5.59 26.95
CA GLN A 209 -22.97 -5.62 28.40
C GLN A 209 -23.20 -4.23 29.00
N GLN A 210 -22.90 -3.15 28.27
CA GLN A 210 -23.15 -1.75 28.68
C GLN A 210 -24.29 -1.09 27.89
N GLY A 211 -25.07 -1.88 27.15
CA GLY A 211 -26.40 -1.49 26.69
C GLY A 211 -27.33 -1.32 27.88
N VAL A 212 -27.27 -0.14 28.51
CA VAL A 212 -28.23 0.36 29.50
C VAL A 212 -29.62 0.00 29.00
N GLY A 213 -30.31 -0.84 29.76
CA GLY A 213 -31.72 -1.10 29.58
C GLY A 213 -32.47 0.21 29.70
N VAL A 214 -32.74 0.85 28.56
CA VAL A 214 -33.81 1.85 28.46
C VAL A 214 -35.09 1.03 28.62
N ARG A 215 -35.51 0.85 29.88
CA ARG A 215 -36.87 0.42 30.19
C ARG A 215 -37.78 1.45 29.55
N ARG A 216 -38.37 1.07 28.41
CA ARG A 216 -39.50 1.82 27.84
C ARG A 216 -40.54 1.93 28.95
N PRO A 217 -41.06 3.13 29.27
CA PRO A 217 -42.13 3.24 30.24
C PRO A 217 -43.32 2.43 29.71
N VAL A 218 -43.68 1.39 30.45
CA VAL A 218 -44.88 0.60 30.19
C VAL A 218 -46.06 1.55 30.43
N CYS A 219 -46.72 1.96 29.35
CA CYS A 219 -47.92 2.77 29.44
C CYS A 219 -49.08 1.86 29.89
N THR A 220 -49.42 1.93 31.18
CA THR A 220 -50.68 1.40 31.72
C THR A 220 -51.67 2.57 31.86
N GLY A 221 -52.41 2.89 30.80
CA GLY A 221 -53.42 3.95 30.81
C GLY A 221 -54.08 4.16 29.44
N PRO A 222 -55.35 4.58 29.35
CA PRO A 222 -56.16 4.42 28.16
C PRO A 222 -55.74 5.36 27.02
N THR A 223 -55.73 4.82 25.81
CA THR A 223 -55.30 5.38 24.54
C THR A 223 -56.06 6.67 24.17
N VAL A 224 -55.55 7.85 24.51
CA VAL A 224 -55.89 9.08 23.79
C VAL A 224 -54.69 10.06 23.84
N LEU A 225 -54.26 10.52 22.66
CA LEU A 225 -53.31 11.63 22.39
C LEU A 225 -51.81 11.40 22.64
N CYS A 226 -51.10 11.01 21.56
CA CYS A 226 -49.75 11.52 21.30
C CYS A 226 -49.55 11.60 19.77
N GLY A 227 -49.92 12.75 19.21
CA GLY A 227 -49.56 13.18 17.86
C GLY A 227 -49.05 14.61 17.93
N LEU A 228 -47.75 14.77 17.68
CA LEU A 228 -47.03 15.81 16.94
C LEU A 228 -45.53 15.62 17.15
#